data_AF-A0A438DWH9-F1
#
_entry.id   AF-A0A438DWH9-F1
#
_cell.length_a   1.000
_cell.length_b   1.000
_cell.length_c   1.000
_cell.angle_alpha   90.00
_cell.angle_beta   90.00
_cell.angle_gamma   90.00
#
_symmetry.space_group_name_H-M   'P 1'
#
loop_
_entity.id
_entity.type
_entity.pdbx_description
1 polymer ?
#
loop_
_entity_poly.entity_id
_entity_poly.type
_entity_poly.pdbx_seq_one_letter_code
_entity_poly.pdbx_strand_id
1 'polypeptide(L)'
;MLKITYLNGVFPWDVAQKYYPLALNQRSQVQASLAFKWCRVERWTHVLRYQKEEALNFRVAKDTELTNLRSIVTFNSLHLSLVLLMLKFHDSCWKFPSQMLKYHDLLQELTVEIGALERQRDEFEAELKKVNASLAAARARLHNARKKRAYTAQNENQVRDELEKYGDYFVNLVIIFSLLTRSAIIPSMGDENSKAMNLRKNLEEEYLDYEAKFITTFSVVVSMKKQFYAQNEDLSRKDDQKVQELFDALEKIKDEFESIERPTLEIETPTRRSSQPPILETPQKSPSGYLKHIMPEYKSIKRDKALDREAELLELESEFGKSSRDHSSDEISDWVCDELER
;
A
#
# COMPACT_ATOMS: atom_id res chain seq x y z
N MET A 1 -132.98 20.53 13.36
CA MET A 1 -133.99 19.92 14.23
C MET A 1 -134.61 21.02 15.09
N LEU A 2 -135.84 21.44 14.80
CA LEU A 2 -136.84 21.87 15.80
C LEU A 2 -138.17 22.09 15.05
N LYS A 3 -139.02 21.07 15.14
CA LYS A 3 -140.45 21.11 14.85
C LYS A 3 -141.11 21.96 15.93
N ILE A 4 -141.94 22.92 15.52
CA ILE A 4 -143.01 23.47 16.36
C ILE A 4 -144.28 23.46 15.50
N THR A 5 -145.16 22.52 15.84
CA THR A 5 -146.61 22.53 15.59
C THR A 5 -147.25 23.67 16.39
N TYR A 6 -148.26 24.35 15.84
CA TYR A 6 -149.64 24.38 16.37
C TYR A 6 -150.50 25.48 15.72
N LEU A 7 -151.80 25.18 15.69
CA LEU A 7 -152.95 26.07 15.57
C LEU A 7 -153.29 26.54 14.15
N ASN A 8 -154.09 25.69 13.49
CA ASN A 8 -155.00 26.06 12.41
C ASN A 8 -155.97 27.17 12.88
N GLY A 9 -155.47 28.41 12.89
CA GLY A 9 -156.28 29.62 12.86
C GLY A 9 -156.07 30.25 11.49
N VAL A 10 -157.14 30.35 10.71
CA VAL A 10 -157.16 31.06 9.43
C VAL A 10 -156.79 32.51 9.71
N PHE A 11 -155.50 32.83 9.57
CA PHE A 11 -154.97 34.18 9.67
C PHE A 11 -155.48 34.96 8.45
N PRO A 12 -156.14 36.12 8.62
CA PRO A 12 -156.71 36.85 7.50
C PRO A 12 -155.60 37.29 6.53
N TRP A 13 -155.68 36.84 5.28
CA TRP A 13 -154.75 37.21 4.20
C TRP A 13 -154.67 38.74 4.00
N ASP A 14 -155.70 39.46 4.46
CA ASP A 14 -155.92 40.89 4.25
C ASP A 14 -154.97 41.83 5.03
N VAL A 15 -154.27 41.37 6.08
CA VAL A 15 -153.34 42.22 6.86
C VAL A 15 -151.87 42.03 6.44
N ALA A 16 -151.47 40.81 6.04
CA ALA A 16 -150.13 40.52 5.54
C ALA A 16 -149.84 41.21 4.19
N GLN A 17 -150.89 41.45 3.38
CA GLN A 17 -150.78 42.07 2.06
C GLN A 17 -150.48 43.58 2.10
N LYS A 18 -150.76 44.26 3.23
CA LYS A 18 -150.62 45.73 3.34
C LYS A 18 -149.24 46.20 3.81
N TYR A 19 -148.52 45.40 4.61
CA TYR A 19 -147.23 45.78 5.20
C TYR A 19 -146.00 45.10 4.56
N TYR A 20 -146.20 44.05 3.77
CA TYR A 20 -145.14 43.37 3.01
C TYR A 20 -144.38 44.30 2.03
N PRO A 21 -145.03 45.22 1.29
CA PRO A 21 -144.33 46.13 0.37
C PRO A 21 -143.45 47.16 1.10
N LEU A 22 -143.87 47.61 2.28
CA LEU A 22 -143.18 48.65 3.05
C LEU A 22 -141.90 48.11 3.72
N ALA A 23 -141.98 46.89 4.27
CA ALA A 23 -140.83 46.20 4.84
C ALA A 23 -139.78 45.82 3.78
N LEU A 24 -140.23 45.45 2.56
CA LEU A 24 -139.33 45.25 1.41
C LEU A 24 -138.61 46.54 1.00
N ASN A 25 -139.31 47.68 1.01
CA ASN A 25 -138.72 48.97 0.63
C ASN A 25 -137.66 49.46 1.64
N GLN A 26 -137.93 49.36 2.94
CA GLN A 26 -136.92 49.70 3.96
C GLN A 26 -135.70 48.78 3.91
N ARG A 27 -135.91 47.47 3.69
CA ARG A 27 -134.82 46.51 3.50
C ARG A 27 -133.98 46.84 2.26
N SER A 28 -134.63 47.24 1.17
CA SER A 28 -133.95 47.66 -0.07
C SER A 28 -133.10 48.92 0.15
N GLN A 29 -133.60 49.94 0.85
CA GLN A 29 -132.84 51.16 1.15
C GLN A 29 -131.63 50.88 2.05
N VAL A 30 -131.78 50.05 3.08
CA VAL A 30 -130.68 49.65 3.96
C VAL A 30 -129.63 48.86 3.18
N GLN A 31 -130.04 47.92 2.32
CA GLN A 31 -129.13 47.18 1.45
C GLN A 31 -128.39 48.08 0.46
N ALA A 32 -129.06 49.07 -0.13
CA ALA A 32 -128.43 50.04 -1.04
C ALA A 32 -127.39 50.92 -0.33
N SER A 33 -127.69 51.39 0.89
CA SER A 33 -126.76 52.17 1.72
C SER A 33 -125.54 51.35 2.16
N LEU A 34 -125.77 50.10 2.56
CA LEU A 34 -124.69 49.15 2.85
C LEU A 34 -123.84 48.90 1.62
N ALA A 35 -124.44 48.61 0.45
CA ALA A 35 -123.71 48.40 -0.79
C ALA A 35 -122.86 49.63 -1.19
N PHE A 36 -123.39 50.85 -1.00
CA PHE A 36 -122.64 52.07 -1.28
C PHE A 36 -121.46 52.28 -0.32
N LYS A 37 -121.66 52.04 0.99
CA LYS A 37 -120.58 52.09 2.00
C LYS A 37 -119.54 51.00 1.74
N TRP A 38 -119.96 49.79 1.40
CA TRP A 38 -119.07 48.68 1.00
C TRP A 38 -118.25 49.03 -0.24
N CYS A 39 -118.88 49.55 -1.30
CA CYS A 39 -118.19 49.98 -2.52
C CYS A 39 -117.16 51.11 -2.26
N ARG A 40 -117.44 52.00 -1.29
CA ARG A 40 -116.48 53.02 -0.87
C ARG A 40 -115.29 52.38 -0.14
N VAL A 41 -115.53 51.48 0.81
CA VAL A 41 -114.47 50.76 1.53
C VAL A 41 -113.63 49.91 0.58
N GLU A 42 -114.24 49.23 -0.39
CA GLU A 42 -113.54 48.47 -1.43
C GLU A 42 -112.63 49.36 -2.27
N ARG A 43 -113.08 50.55 -2.67
CA ARG A 43 -112.22 51.50 -3.41
C ARG A 43 -111.04 51.99 -2.56
N TRP A 44 -111.27 52.36 -1.30
CA TRP A 44 -110.19 52.79 -0.41
C TRP A 44 -109.18 51.67 -0.12
N THR A 45 -109.67 50.45 0.11
CA THR A 45 -108.80 49.28 0.32
C THR A 45 -108.00 48.93 -0.93
N HIS A 46 -108.54 49.16 -2.13
CA HIS A 46 -107.81 48.99 -3.38
C HIS A 46 -106.68 50.02 -3.52
N VAL A 47 -106.96 51.31 -3.26
CA VAL A 47 -105.95 52.38 -3.30
C VAL A 47 -104.83 52.14 -2.28
N LEU A 48 -105.18 51.78 -1.03
CA LEU A 48 -104.18 51.47 0.01
C LEU A 48 -103.35 50.23 -0.34
N ARG A 49 -103.97 49.20 -0.92
CA ARG A 49 -103.25 48.00 -1.37
C ARG A 49 -102.28 48.35 -2.49
N TYR A 50 -102.70 49.14 -3.46
CA TYR A 50 -101.87 49.61 -4.56
C TYR A 50 -100.67 50.41 -4.04
N GLN A 51 -100.87 51.40 -3.17
CA GLN A 51 -99.76 52.15 -2.57
C GLN A 51 -98.80 51.26 -1.77
N LYS A 52 -99.33 50.27 -1.04
CA LYS A 52 -98.50 49.30 -0.30
C LYS A 52 -97.69 48.41 -1.25
N GLU A 53 -98.28 48.01 -2.37
CA GLU A 53 -97.63 47.21 -3.40
C GLU A 53 -96.54 48.02 -4.13
N GLU A 54 -96.79 49.28 -4.47
CA GLU A 54 -95.77 50.20 -5.00
C GLU A 54 -94.62 50.42 -4.01
N ALA A 55 -94.93 50.67 -2.74
CA ALA A 55 -93.90 50.85 -1.70
C ALA A 55 -93.08 49.56 -1.49
N LEU A 56 -93.72 48.39 -1.59
CA LEU A 56 -93.02 47.11 -1.51
C LEU A 56 -92.13 46.90 -2.74
N ASN A 57 -92.64 47.17 -3.94
CA ASN A 57 -91.87 47.08 -5.19
C ASN A 57 -90.65 48.01 -5.17
N PHE A 58 -90.80 49.23 -4.65
CA PHE A 58 -89.69 50.17 -4.50
C PHE A 58 -88.63 49.65 -3.51
N ARG A 59 -89.05 49.12 -2.36
CA ARG A 59 -88.12 48.52 -1.38
C ARG A 59 -87.37 47.33 -1.96
N VAL A 60 -88.07 46.42 -2.63
CA VAL A 60 -87.46 45.27 -3.30
C VAL A 60 -86.45 45.73 -4.35
N ALA A 61 -86.81 46.72 -5.18
CA ALA A 61 -85.89 47.27 -6.17
C ALA A 61 -84.62 47.85 -5.51
N LYS A 62 -84.76 48.61 -4.41
CA LYS A 62 -83.60 49.16 -3.69
C LYS A 62 -82.75 48.10 -3.01
N ASP A 63 -83.37 47.08 -2.43
CA ASP A 63 -82.65 45.94 -1.87
C ASP A 63 -81.85 45.20 -2.97
N THR A 64 -82.40 45.07 -4.19
CA THR A 64 -81.65 44.51 -5.33
C THR A 64 -80.50 45.38 -5.82
N GLU A 65 -80.66 46.71 -5.80
CA GLU A 65 -79.54 47.63 -6.11
C GLU A 65 -78.43 47.51 -5.05
N LEU A 66 -78.79 47.45 -3.76
CA LEU A 66 -77.84 47.31 -2.65
C LEU A 66 -77.10 45.97 -2.68
N THR A 67 -77.77 44.86 -3.01
CA THR A 67 -77.11 43.55 -3.17
C THR A 67 -76.15 43.54 -4.35
N ASN A 68 -76.50 44.18 -5.47
CA ASN A 68 -75.61 44.35 -6.62
C ASN A 68 -74.36 45.16 -6.26
N LEU A 69 -74.52 46.31 -5.58
CA LEU A 69 -73.38 47.11 -5.13
C LEU A 69 -72.49 46.34 -4.15
N ARG A 70 -73.08 45.60 -3.20
CA ARG A 70 -72.32 44.73 -2.28
C ARG A 70 -71.54 43.67 -3.06
N SER A 71 -72.14 43.04 -4.07
CA SER A 71 -71.48 42.05 -4.92
C SER A 71 -70.27 42.65 -5.65
N ILE A 72 -70.42 43.83 -6.26
CA ILE A 72 -69.34 44.54 -6.95
C ILE A 72 -68.18 44.86 -5.99
N VAL A 73 -68.47 45.36 -4.79
CA VAL A 73 -67.43 45.65 -3.78
C VAL A 73 -66.70 44.38 -3.36
N THR A 74 -67.42 43.28 -3.13
CA THR A 74 -66.78 42.00 -2.79
C THR A 74 -65.92 41.47 -3.94
N PHE A 75 -66.41 41.59 -5.19
CA PHE A 75 -65.66 41.19 -6.38
C PHE A 75 -64.37 42.00 -6.52
N ASN A 76 -64.43 43.33 -6.36
CA ASN A 76 -63.25 44.20 -6.41
C ASN A 76 -62.26 43.90 -5.27
N SER A 77 -62.76 43.61 -4.06
CA SER A 77 -61.92 43.21 -2.92
C SER A 77 -61.20 41.88 -3.18
N LEU A 78 -61.90 40.89 -3.73
CA LEU A 78 -61.32 39.60 -4.10
C LEU A 78 -60.32 39.76 -5.26
N HIS A 79 -60.66 40.56 -6.27
CA HIS A 79 -59.79 40.84 -7.39
C HIS A 79 -58.48 41.52 -6.93
N LEU A 80 -58.56 42.53 -6.06
CA LEU A 80 -57.38 43.18 -5.50
C LEU A 80 -56.52 42.20 -4.67
N SER A 81 -57.17 41.32 -3.90
CA SER A 81 -56.48 40.29 -3.12
C SER A 81 -55.76 39.28 -4.02
N LEU A 82 -56.39 38.89 -5.14
CA LEU A 82 -55.80 38.01 -6.15
C LEU A 82 -54.62 38.69 -6.85
N VAL A 83 -54.76 39.96 -7.25
CA VAL A 83 -53.67 40.74 -7.86
C VAL A 83 -52.47 40.85 -6.91
N LEU A 84 -52.70 41.13 -5.63
CA LEU A 84 -51.63 41.15 -4.61
C LEU A 84 -50.96 39.79 -4.44
N LEU A 85 -51.72 38.70 -4.44
CA LEU A 85 -51.17 37.35 -4.39
C LEU A 85 -50.29 37.05 -5.61
N MET A 86 -50.75 37.42 -6.80
CA MET A 86 -50.00 37.25 -8.05
C MET A 86 -48.71 38.07 -8.07
N LEU A 87 -48.73 39.30 -7.55
CA LEU A 87 -47.52 40.13 -7.43
C LEU A 87 -46.50 39.52 -6.46
N LYS A 88 -46.95 39.00 -5.31
CA LYS A 88 -46.08 38.30 -4.34
C LYS A 88 -45.50 37.01 -4.94
N PHE A 89 -46.31 36.29 -5.71
CA PHE A 89 -45.87 35.09 -6.42
C PHE A 89 -44.80 35.45 -7.47
N HIS A 90 -45.03 36.48 -8.28
CA HIS A 90 -44.07 36.96 -9.27
C HIS A 90 -42.74 37.39 -8.65
N ASP A 91 -42.76 38.17 -7.56
CA ASP A 91 -41.54 38.59 -6.85
C ASP A 91 -40.77 37.39 -6.28
N SER A 92 -41.48 36.40 -5.74
CA SER A 92 -40.88 35.15 -5.25
C SER A 92 -40.30 34.30 -6.38
N CYS A 93 -41.04 34.17 -7.50
CA CYS A 93 -40.61 33.47 -8.70
C CYS A 93 -39.43 34.14 -9.41
N TRP A 94 -39.22 35.44 -9.23
CA TRP A 94 -38.05 36.14 -9.75
C TRP A 94 -36.82 36.01 -8.84
N LYS A 95 -37.01 36.06 -7.51
CA LYS A 95 -35.92 35.95 -6.53
C LYS A 95 -35.31 34.55 -6.47
N PHE A 96 -36.12 33.51 -6.60
CA PHE A 96 -35.66 32.12 -6.46
C PHE A 96 -34.65 31.68 -7.56
N PRO A 97 -34.89 31.92 -8.86
CA PRO A 97 -33.92 31.59 -9.92
C PRO A 97 -32.59 32.35 -9.78
N SER A 98 -32.63 33.62 -9.36
CA SER A 98 -31.41 34.41 -9.17
C SER A 98 -30.55 33.87 -8.03
N GLN A 99 -31.16 33.47 -6.91
CA GLN A 99 -30.43 32.81 -5.83
C GLN A 99 -29.91 31.44 -6.26
N MET A 100 -30.74 30.65 -6.93
CA MET A 100 -30.36 29.34 -7.45
C MET A 100 -29.12 29.42 -8.36
N LEU A 101 -29.06 30.41 -9.25
CA LEU A 101 -27.92 30.58 -10.16
C LEU A 101 -26.62 30.85 -9.41
N LYS A 102 -26.65 31.68 -8.35
CA LYS A 102 -25.47 31.92 -7.49
C LYS A 102 -24.98 30.65 -6.79
N TYR A 103 -25.90 29.83 -6.30
CA TYR A 103 -25.53 28.54 -5.70
C TYR A 103 -24.95 27.59 -6.74
N HIS A 104 -25.49 27.58 -7.96
CA HIS A 104 -24.96 26.78 -9.06
C HIS A 104 -23.52 27.19 -9.41
N ASP A 105 -23.25 28.49 -9.53
CA ASP A 105 -21.90 29.00 -9.83
C ASP A 105 -20.89 28.62 -8.75
N LEU A 106 -21.26 28.78 -7.46
CA LEU A 106 -20.43 28.36 -6.33
C LEU A 106 -20.18 26.84 -6.31
N LEU A 107 -21.21 26.04 -6.61
CA LEU A 107 -21.06 24.59 -6.71
C LEU A 107 -20.12 24.20 -7.86
N GLN A 108 -20.20 24.90 -8.99
CA GLN A 108 -19.32 24.67 -10.13
C GLN A 108 -17.87 25.04 -9.80
N GLU A 109 -17.64 26.18 -9.13
CA GLU A 109 -16.32 26.60 -8.66
C GLU A 109 -15.72 25.59 -7.68
N LEU A 110 -16.49 25.17 -6.67
CA LEU A 110 -16.07 24.16 -5.69
C LEU A 110 -15.77 22.83 -6.37
N THR A 111 -16.55 22.43 -7.38
CA THR A 111 -16.31 21.20 -8.16
C THR A 111 -14.98 21.25 -8.89
N VAL A 112 -14.62 22.41 -9.47
CA VAL A 112 -13.33 22.61 -10.12
C VAL A 112 -12.19 22.53 -9.11
N GLU A 113 -12.35 23.16 -7.94
CA GLU A 113 -11.34 23.15 -6.87
C GLU A 113 -11.11 21.75 -6.29
N ILE A 114 -12.18 20.99 -6.00
CA ILE A 114 -12.09 19.59 -5.59
C ILE A 114 -11.33 18.78 -6.64
N GLY A 115 -11.67 18.93 -7.92
CA GLY A 115 -10.97 18.23 -8.99
C GLY A 115 -9.49 18.63 -9.10
N ALA A 116 -9.10 19.86 -8.79
CA ALA A 116 -7.71 20.29 -8.76
C ALA A 116 -6.94 19.63 -7.60
N LEU A 117 -7.54 19.59 -6.41
CA LEU A 117 -6.97 18.94 -5.22
C LEU A 117 -6.83 17.42 -5.40
N GLU A 118 -7.82 16.77 -6.02
CA GLU A 118 -7.74 15.34 -6.34
C GLU A 118 -6.57 15.02 -7.27
N ARG A 119 -6.32 15.84 -8.30
CA ARG A 119 -5.15 15.67 -9.17
C ARG A 119 -3.83 15.82 -8.41
N GLN A 120 -3.74 16.78 -7.50
CA GLN A 120 -2.54 16.94 -6.67
C GLN A 120 -2.33 15.74 -5.73
N ARG A 121 -3.40 15.20 -5.14
CA ARG A 121 -3.34 13.97 -4.36
C ARG A 121 -2.80 12.81 -5.20
N ASP A 122 -3.33 12.60 -6.38
CA ASP A 122 -2.93 11.49 -7.25
C ASP A 122 -1.46 11.61 -7.70
N GLU A 123 -1.00 12.83 -7.96
CA GLU A 123 0.41 13.11 -8.27
C GLU A 123 1.33 12.78 -7.09
N PHE A 124 1.00 13.24 -5.88
CA PHE A 124 1.78 12.91 -4.69
C PHE A 124 1.79 11.41 -4.39
N GLU A 125 0.66 10.72 -4.60
CA GLU A 125 0.57 9.28 -4.43
C GLU A 125 1.47 8.54 -5.43
N ALA A 126 1.53 9.00 -6.68
CA ALA A 126 2.43 8.46 -7.69
C ALA A 126 3.91 8.66 -7.32
N GLU A 127 4.31 9.85 -6.87
CA GLU A 127 5.66 10.12 -6.39
C GLU A 127 6.02 9.29 -5.15
N LEU A 128 5.09 9.14 -4.18
CA LEU A 128 5.27 8.26 -3.02
C LEU A 128 5.53 6.82 -3.44
N LYS A 129 4.76 6.30 -4.40
CA LYS A 129 4.93 4.94 -4.92
C LYS A 129 6.29 4.76 -5.58
N LYS A 130 6.77 5.75 -6.32
CA LYS A 130 8.10 5.76 -6.95
C LYS A 130 9.22 5.79 -5.91
N VAL A 131 9.11 6.64 -4.89
CA VAL A 131 10.06 6.69 -3.77
C VAL A 131 10.08 5.36 -3.03
N ASN A 132 8.92 4.76 -2.75
CA ASN A 132 8.85 3.49 -2.06
C ASN A 132 9.47 2.34 -2.87
N ALA A 133 9.25 2.30 -4.19
CA ALA A 133 9.90 1.33 -5.07
C ALA A 133 11.44 1.51 -5.11
N SER A 134 11.91 2.76 -5.18
CA SER A 134 13.34 3.07 -5.09
C SER A 134 13.94 2.67 -3.75
N LEU A 135 13.22 2.92 -2.65
CA LEU A 135 13.64 2.53 -1.31
C LEU A 135 13.71 1.01 -1.15
N ALA A 136 12.74 0.26 -1.67
CA ALA A 136 12.78 -1.20 -1.69
C ALA A 136 14.00 -1.72 -2.48
N ALA A 137 14.27 -1.15 -3.65
CA ALA A 137 15.46 -1.49 -4.43
C ALA A 137 16.77 -1.15 -3.69
N ALA A 138 16.84 0.00 -3.02
CA ALA A 138 17.99 0.40 -2.21
C ALA A 138 18.21 -0.54 -1.01
N ARG A 139 17.13 -0.95 -0.32
CA ARG A 139 17.17 -1.94 0.76
C ARG A 139 17.71 -3.29 0.27
N ALA A 140 17.24 -3.78 -0.87
CA ALA A 140 17.73 -5.02 -1.48
C ALA A 140 19.23 -4.93 -1.84
N ARG A 141 19.66 -3.83 -2.45
CA ARG A 141 21.08 -3.58 -2.76
C ARG A 141 21.94 -3.55 -1.50
N LEU A 142 21.46 -2.90 -0.43
CA LEU A 142 22.17 -2.83 0.84
C LEU A 142 22.29 -4.22 1.48
N HIS A 143 21.21 -5.02 1.46
CA HIS A 143 21.22 -6.39 1.95
C HIS A 143 22.23 -7.25 1.19
N ASN A 144 22.24 -7.19 -0.14
CA ASN A 144 23.20 -7.93 -0.98
C ASN A 144 24.64 -7.48 -0.71
N ALA A 145 24.88 -6.17 -0.59
CA ALA A 145 26.19 -5.63 -0.23
C ALA A 145 26.65 -6.10 1.16
N ARG A 146 25.75 -6.15 2.14
CA ARG A 146 26.03 -6.69 3.49
C ARG A 146 26.38 -8.18 3.43
N LYS A 147 25.61 -8.98 2.70
CA LYS A 147 25.89 -10.42 2.52
C LYS A 147 27.24 -10.64 1.85
N LYS A 148 27.57 -9.87 0.80
CA LYS A 148 28.89 -9.91 0.16
C LYS A 148 30.01 -9.56 1.14
N ARG A 149 29.86 -8.50 1.94
CA ARG A 149 30.84 -8.10 2.96
C ARG A 149 31.04 -9.17 4.04
N ALA A 150 29.96 -9.80 4.51
CA ALA A 150 30.04 -10.87 5.50
C ALA A 150 30.78 -12.08 4.93
N TYR A 151 30.48 -12.46 3.70
CA TYR A 151 31.18 -13.54 3.00
C TYR A 151 32.68 -13.22 2.79
N THR A 152 33.03 -12.00 2.36
CA THR A 152 34.44 -11.62 2.22
C THR A 152 35.18 -11.60 3.55
N ALA A 153 34.56 -11.08 4.62
CA ALA A 153 35.16 -11.08 5.95
C ALA A 153 35.38 -12.51 6.48
N GLN A 154 34.45 -13.43 6.22
CA GLN A 154 34.62 -14.84 6.56
C GLN A 154 35.79 -15.47 5.79
N ASN A 155 35.89 -15.22 4.48
CA ASN A 155 37.01 -15.73 3.68
C ASN A 155 38.35 -15.13 4.13
N GLU A 156 38.40 -13.83 4.43
CA GLU A 156 39.60 -13.17 4.96
C GLU A 156 40.03 -13.77 6.30
N ASN A 157 39.07 -14.06 7.18
CA ASN A 157 39.36 -14.77 8.44
C ASN A 157 39.93 -16.16 8.17
N GLN A 158 39.32 -16.95 7.29
CA GLN A 158 39.82 -18.28 6.94
C GLN A 158 41.25 -18.23 6.36
N VAL A 159 41.50 -17.31 5.43
CA VAL A 159 42.84 -17.13 4.82
C VAL A 159 43.86 -16.73 5.87
N ARG A 160 43.50 -15.84 6.81
CA ARG A 160 44.37 -15.45 7.91
C ARG A 160 44.73 -16.66 8.79
N ASP A 161 43.73 -17.45 9.17
CA ASP A 161 43.93 -18.61 10.04
C ASP A 161 44.80 -19.68 9.35
N GLU A 162 44.64 -19.88 8.03
CA GLU A 162 45.53 -20.74 7.24
C GLU A 162 46.97 -20.19 7.17
N LEU A 163 47.12 -18.87 6.98
CA LEU A 163 48.44 -18.23 6.91
C LEU A 163 49.20 -18.34 8.24
N GLU A 164 48.51 -18.19 9.38
CA GLU A 164 49.09 -18.38 10.71
C GLU A 164 49.65 -19.80 10.87
N LYS A 165 48.86 -20.81 10.48
CA LYS A 165 49.28 -22.23 10.49
C LYS A 165 50.53 -22.48 9.64
N TYR A 166 50.63 -21.87 8.45
CA TYR A 166 51.84 -21.99 7.62
C TYR A 166 53.04 -21.22 8.18
N GLY A 167 52.81 -20.11 8.86
CA GLY A 167 53.83 -19.41 9.65
C GLY A 167 54.44 -20.32 10.72
N ASP A 168 53.59 -21.02 11.48
CA ASP A 168 54.03 -21.99 12.49
C ASP A 168 54.84 -23.14 11.87
N TYR A 169 54.43 -23.65 10.71
CA TYR A 169 55.18 -24.67 9.98
C TYR A 169 56.58 -24.21 9.57
N PHE A 170 56.71 -22.95 9.14
CA PHE A 170 58.02 -22.39 8.80
C PHE A 170 58.91 -22.26 10.05
N VAL A 171 58.38 -21.76 11.15
CA VAL A 171 59.12 -21.65 12.42
C VAL A 171 59.58 -23.04 12.89
N ASN A 172 58.70 -24.05 12.83
CA ASN A 172 59.05 -25.43 13.18
C ASN A 172 60.13 -26.01 12.26
N LEU A 173 60.02 -25.80 10.95
CA LEU A 173 61.02 -26.24 9.98
C LEU A 173 62.40 -25.62 10.27
N VAL A 174 62.45 -24.32 10.57
CA VAL A 174 63.69 -23.61 10.94
C VAL A 174 64.27 -24.15 12.26
N ILE A 175 63.43 -24.43 13.25
CA ILE A 175 63.86 -25.05 14.52
C ILE A 175 64.48 -26.42 14.26
N ILE A 176 63.80 -27.28 13.50
CA ILE A 176 64.28 -28.64 13.19
C ILE A 176 65.58 -28.59 12.38
N PHE A 177 65.66 -27.74 11.36
CA PHE A 177 66.88 -27.49 10.58
C PHE A 177 68.05 -27.08 11.48
N SER A 178 67.81 -26.15 12.41
CA SER A 178 68.81 -25.67 13.38
C SER A 178 69.26 -26.77 14.36
N LEU A 179 68.32 -27.64 14.79
CA LEU A 179 68.64 -28.78 15.65
C LEU A 179 69.43 -29.85 14.91
N LEU A 180 69.06 -30.17 13.67
CA LEU A 180 69.77 -31.14 12.82
C LEU A 180 71.20 -30.69 12.54
N THR A 181 71.39 -29.44 12.12
CA THR A 181 72.73 -28.85 11.88
C THR A 181 73.58 -28.81 13.15
N ARG A 182 73.00 -28.49 14.31
CA ARG A 182 73.72 -28.53 15.60
C ARG A 182 74.06 -29.96 16.03
N SER A 183 73.21 -30.94 15.74
CA SER A 183 73.47 -32.35 16.05
C SER A 183 74.56 -32.96 15.17
N ALA A 184 74.69 -32.50 13.92
CA ALA A 184 75.72 -32.94 12.97
C ALA A 184 77.17 -32.58 13.39
N ILE A 185 77.35 -31.63 14.32
CA ILE A 185 78.67 -31.10 14.72
C ILE A 185 79.32 -31.92 15.85
N ILE A 186 78.62 -32.86 16.49
CA ILE A 186 79.17 -33.64 17.61
C ILE A 186 79.39 -35.12 17.22
N PRO A 187 80.62 -35.54 16.87
CA PRO A 187 80.96 -36.95 16.85
C PRO A 187 81.13 -37.42 18.30
N SER A 188 80.03 -37.83 18.93
CA SER A 188 80.03 -38.31 20.33
C SER A 188 80.51 -39.76 20.39
N MET A 189 81.71 -39.95 20.92
CA MET A 189 82.28 -41.25 21.27
C MET A 189 81.59 -41.79 22.53
N GLY A 190 80.59 -42.67 22.39
CA GLY A 190 80.04 -43.42 23.53
C GLY A 190 78.62 -44.00 23.30
N ASP A 191 78.30 -45.06 24.04
CA ASP A 191 77.10 -45.94 24.02
C ASP A 191 75.72 -45.23 24.02
N GLU A 192 75.68 -43.91 24.22
CA GLU A 192 74.48 -43.08 24.03
C GLU A 192 74.08 -42.90 22.56
N ASN A 193 74.91 -43.37 21.62
CA ASN A 193 74.70 -43.25 20.18
C ASN A 193 73.33 -43.80 19.71
N SER A 194 72.78 -44.83 20.36
CA SER A 194 71.46 -45.36 19.99
C SER A 194 70.31 -44.37 20.28
N LYS A 195 70.35 -43.63 21.40
CA LYS A 195 69.35 -42.59 21.71
C LYS A 195 69.50 -41.37 20.81
N ALA A 196 70.74 -40.94 20.58
CA ALA A 196 71.05 -39.83 19.68
C ALA A 196 70.61 -40.13 18.22
N MET A 197 70.82 -41.37 17.75
CA MET A 197 70.35 -41.80 16.42
C MET A 197 68.83 -41.90 16.31
N ASN A 198 68.12 -42.36 17.35
CA ASN A 198 66.66 -42.38 17.36
C ASN A 198 66.06 -40.95 17.37
N LEU A 199 66.64 -40.02 18.14
CA LEU A 199 66.22 -38.62 18.15
C LEU A 199 66.45 -37.95 16.78
N ARG A 200 67.61 -38.20 16.18
CA ARG A 200 67.93 -37.70 14.84
C ARG A 200 66.96 -38.23 13.79
N LYS A 201 66.66 -39.53 13.82
CA LYS A 201 65.70 -40.13 12.89
C LYS A 201 64.31 -39.49 12.98
N ASN A 202 63.81 -39.24 14.19
CA ASN A 202 62.53 -38.58 14.38
C ASN A 202 62.53 -37.13 13.84
N LEU A 203 63.62 -36.37 14.09
CA LEU A 203 63.76 -35.00 13.57
C LEU A 203 63.88 -34.95 12.04
N GLU A 204 64.57 -35.91 11.43
CA GLU A 204 64.65 -36.03 9.97
C GLU A 204 63.29 -36.38 9.35
N GLU A 205 62.48 -37.22 10.00
CA GLU A 205 61.11 -37.53 9.55
C GLU A 205 60.18 -36.31 9.64
N GLU A 206 60.22 -35.57 10.76
CA GLU A 206 59.47 -34.33 10.92
C GLU A 206 59.91 -33.26 9.90
N TYR A 207 61.21 -33.14 9.63
CA TYR A 207 61.74 -32.23 8.59
C TYR A 207 61.14 -32.53 7.22
N LEU A 208 61.10 -33.82 6.81
CA LEU A 208 60.53 -34.23 5.53
C LEU A 208 59.03 -33.95 5.41
N ASP A 209 58.28 -34.15 6.49
CA ASP A 209 56.84 -33.81 6.53
C ASP A 209 56.61 -32.30 6.34
N TYR A 210 57.38 -31.46 7.04
CA TYR A 210 57.30 -30.00 6.88
C TYR A 210 57.79 -29.52 5.51
N GLU A 211 58.86 -30.12 4.97
CA GLU A 211 59.37 -29.83 3.61
C GLU A 211 58.31 -30.16 2.55
N ALA A 212 57.64 -31.32 2.65
CA ALA A 212 56.55 -31.69 1.76
C ALA A 212 55.38 -30.69 1.84
N LYS A 213 55.01 -30.24 3.04
CA LYS A 213 53.98 -29.20 3.23
C LYS A 213 54.38 -27.86 2.59
N PHE A 214 55.66 -27.48 2.67
CA PHE A 214 56.15 -26.24 2.07
C PHE A 214 56.14 -26.31 0.53
N ILE A 215 56.64 -27.41 -0.04
CA ILE A 215 56.64 -27.67 -1.49
C ILE A 215 55.21 -27.71 -2.05
N THR A 216 54.29 -28.40 -1.38
CA THR A 216 52.89 -28.47 -1.79
C THR A 216 52.22 -27.10 -1.75
N THR A 217 52.54 -26.26 -0.76
CA THR A 217 52.02 -24.89 -0.65
C THR A 217 52.46 -24.02 -1.84
N PHE A 218 53.74 -24.04 -2.21
CA PHE A 218 54.21 -23.33 -3.41
C PHE A 218 53.57 -23.86 -4.69
N SER A 219 53.34 -25.16 -4.81
CA SER A 219 52.63 -25.74 -5.95
C SER A 219 51.18 -25.23 -6.07
N VAL A 220 50.48 -25.09 -4.93
CA VAL A 220 49.14 -24.48 -4.88
C VAL A 220 49.20 -23.01 -5.30
N VAL A 221 50.15 -22.25 -4.80
CA VAL A 221 50.36 -20.83 -5.17
C VAL A 221 50.60 -20.68 -6.67
N VAL A 222 51.46 -21.52 -7.27
CA VAL A 222 51.70 -21.51 -8.72
C VAL A 222 50.42 -21.82 -9.50
N SER A 223 49.60 -22.75 -8.98
CA SER A 223 48.29 -23.06 -9.57
C SER A 223 47.31 -21.88 -9.46
N MET A 224 47.30 -21.16 -8.33
CA MET A 224 46.50 -19.95 -8.12
C MET A 224 46.93 -18.81 -9.04
N LYS A 225 48.24 -18.57 -9.16
CA LYS A 225 48.83 -17.59 -10.09
C LYS A 225 48.33 -17.86 -11.51
N LYS A 226 48.37 -19.12 -11.95
CA LYS A 226 47.87 -19.53 -13.27
C LYS A 226 46.36 -19.29 -13.45
N GLN A 227 45.54 -19.59 -12.44
CA GLN A 227 44.09 -19.36 -12.49
C GLN A 227 43.75 -17.87 -12.53
N PHE A 228 44.47 -17.05 -11.77
CA PHE A 228 44.29 -15.60 -11.76
C PHE A 228 44.53 -14.99 -13.15
N TYR A 229 45.65 -15.34 -13.80
CA TYR A 229 45.94 -14.87 -15.16
C TYR A 229 45.00 -15.46 -16.23
N ALA A 230 44.41 -16.63 -16.01
CA ALA A 230 43.43 -17.22 -16.92
C ALA A 230 42.03 -16.59 -16.83
N GLN A 231 41.66 -16.00 -15.68
CA GLN A 231 40.36 -15.33 -15.48
C GLN A 231 40.37 -13.84 -15.85
N ASN A 232 41.52 -13.19 -15.85
CA ASN A 232 41.63 -11.72 -15.91
C ASN A 232 41.84 -11.15 -17.32
N GLU A 233 41.59 -11.92 -18.39
CA GLU A 233 41.72 -11.43 -19.77
C GLU A 233 40.76 -10.25 -20.08
N ASP A 234 39.69 -10.05 -19.29
CA ASP A 234 38.64 -9.04 -19.55
C ASP A 234 38.34 -8.02 -18.43
N LEU A 235 38.90 -8.12 -17.22
CA LEU A 235 38.48 -7.28 -16.08
C LEU A 235 39.64 -6.74 -15.24
N SER A 236 40.51 -5.91 -15.83
CA SER A 236 41.62 -5.34 -15.07
C SER A 236 41.18 -4.16 -14.16
N ARG A 237 41.43 -4.30 -12.85
CA ARG A 237 41.21 -3.26 -11.81
C ARG A 237 42.50 -3.03 -11.04
N LYS A 238 42.58 -1.90 -10.33
CA LYS A 238 43.75 -1.44 -9.55
C LYS A 238 44.28 -2.45 -8.51
N ASP A 239 43.47 -3.44 -8.15
CA ASP A 239 43.86 -4.54 -7.25
C ASP A 239 44.83 -5.54 -7.92
N ASP A 240 44.85 -5.63 -9.25
CA ASP A 240 45.71 -6.55 -10.00
C ASP A 240 47.20 -6.28 -9.78
N GLN A 241 47.57 -5.00 -9.64
CA GLN A 241 48.95 -4.59 -9.37
C GLN A 241 49.46 -5.13 -8.03
N LYS A 242 48.62 -5.07 -6.98
CA LYS A 242 49.00 -5.58 -5.65
C LYS A 242 49.08 -7.10 -5.63
N VAL A 243 48.16 -7.78 -6.32
CA VAL A 243 48.19 -9.24 -6.43
C VAL A 243 49.44 -9.69 -7.19
N GLN A 244 49.82 -8.97 -8.25
CA GLN A 244 51.05 -9.23 -8.98
C GLN A 244 52.29 -9.05 -8.10
N GLU A 245 52.39 -7.96 -7.34
CA GLU A 245 53.48 -7.74 -6.38
C GLU A 245 53.58 -8.87 -5.34
N LEU A 246 52.46 -9.38 -4.85
CA LEU A 246 52.43 -10.53 -3.93
C LEU A 246 52.94 -11.81 -4.58
N PHE A 247 52.52 -12.09 -5.82
CA PHE A 247 53.03 -13.27 -6.55
C PHE A 247 54.52 -13.16 -6.85
N ASP A 248 55.02 -11.96 -7.14
CA ASP A 248 56.45 -11.73 -7.37
C ASP A 248 57.26 -11.87 -6.08
N ALA A 249 56.75 -11.35 -4.96
CA ALA A 249 57.37 -11.55 -3.64
C ALA A 249 57.40 -13.02 -3.24
N LEU A 250 56.34 -13.77 -3.54
CA LEU A 250 56.25 -15.20 -3.20
C LEU A 250 57.13 -16.07 -4.11
N GLU A 251 57.28 -15.71 -5.38
CA GLU A 251 58.27 -16.33 -6.28
C GLU A 251 59.69 -16.07 -5.77
N LYS A 252 59.98 -14.85 -5.30
CA LYS A 252 61.27 -14.52 -4.69
C LYS A 252 61.56 -15.38 -3.44
N ILE A 253 60.58 -15.53 -2.54
CA ILE A 253 60.72 -16.39 -1.34
C ILE A 253 60.94 -17.85 -1.75
N LYS A 254 60.24 -18.33 -2.79
CA LYS A 254 60.44 -19.68 -3.34
C LYS A 254 61.86 -19.87 -3.85
N ASP A 255 62.37 -18.92 -4.64
CA ASP A 255 63.74 -18.98 -5.19
C ASP A 255 64.80 -18.92 -4.07
N GLU A 256 64.57 -18.11 -3.03
CA GLU A 256 65.41 -18.06 -1.83
C GLU A 256 65.38 -19.40 -1.08
N PHE A 257 64.21 -20.02 -0.92
CA PHE A 257 64.07 -21.34 -0.29
C PHE A 257 64.79 -22.44 -1.08
N GLU A 258 64.65 -22.47 -2.39
CA GLU A 258 65.34 -23.42 -3.28
C GLU A 258 66.87 -23.22 -3.28
N SER A 259 67.35 -22.03 -2.91
CA SER A 259 68.78 -21.71 -2.80
C SER A 259 69.40 -22.13 -1.47
N ILE A 260 68.61 -22.42 -0.42
CA ILE A 260 69.12 -22.88 0.87
C ILE A 260 69.64 -24.30 0.73
N GLU A 261 70.86 -24.55 1.21
CA GLU A 261 71.46 -25.88 1.17
C GLU A 261 70.68 -26.87 2.06
N ARG A 262 70.16 -27.92 1.42
CA ARG A 262 69.36 -28.96 2.09
C ARG A 262 70.23 -29.76 3.07
N PRO A 263 69.80 -30.01 4.33
CA PRO A 263 70.54 -30.84 5.27
C PRO A 263 70.77 -32.25 4.75
N THR A 264 71.91 -32.85 5.09
CA THR A 264 72.19 -34.25 4.76
C THR A 264 71.37 -35.18 5.67
N LEU A 265 70.30 -35.77 5.13
CA LEU A 265 69.43 -36.71 5.84
C LEU A 265 69.95 -38.15 5.68
N GLU A 266 70.21 -38.82 6.80
CA GLU A 266 70.64 -40.22 6.81
C GLU A 266 69.50 -41.19 6.45
N ILE A 267 68.24 -40.78 6.66
CA ILE A 267 67.06 -41.54 6.22
C ILE A 267 67.00 -41.66 4.69
N GLU A 268 67.47 -40.65 3.94
CA GLU A 268 67.46 -40.67 2.47
C GLU A 268 68.73 -41.29 1.86
N THR A 269 69.84 -41.32 2.60
CA THR A 269 71.12 -41.91 2.16
C THR A 269 71.54 -43.08 3.06
N PRO A 270 71.25 -44.35 2.67
CA PRO A 270 71.72 -45.49 3.45
C PRO A 270 73.23 -45.67 3.27
N THR A 271 74.04 -45.13 4.20
CA THR A 271 75.50 -45.36 4.21
C THR A 271 75.81 -46.79 4.66
N ARG A 272 76.18 -47.63 3.70
CA ARG A 272 76.82 -48.95 3.89
C ARG A 272 78.23 -48.75 4.47
N ARG A 273 78.43 -49.00 5.77
CA ARG A 273 79.77 -49.12 6.38
C ARG A 273 80.35 -50.53 6.18
N SER A 274 81.52 -50.62 5.53
CA SER A 274 82.54 -51.65 5.82
C SER A 274 83.92 -51.24 5.28
N SER A 275 84.87 -51.02 6.21
CA SER A 275 86.30 -51.39 6.20
C SER A 275 87.24 -51.03 5.00
N GLN A 276 88.27 -50.21 5.29
CA GLN A 276 89.43 -49.68 4.48
C GLN A 276 90.50 -50.71 4.01
N PRO A 277 91.65 -50.36 3.31
CA PRO A 277 92.11 -49.25 2.40
C PRO A 277 93.01 -49.75 1.18
N PRO A 278 93.97 -49.00 0.56
CA PRO A 278 93.99 -47.70 -0.18
C PRO A 278 94.42 -47.84 -1.69
N ILE A 279 94.29 -46.81 -2.55
CA ILE A 279 95.23 -46.44 -3.66
C ILE A 279 94.81 -45.10 -4.35
N LEU A 280 95.85 -44.40 -4.83
CA LEU A 280 96.02 -43.06 -5.42
C LEU A 280 95.22 -42.64 -6.68
N GLU A 281 95.12 -41.30 -6.81
CA GLU A 281 95.07 -40.42 -8.00
C GLU A 281 93.74 -40.00 -8.68
N THR A 282 93.58 -38.67 -8.77
CA THR A 282 92.60 -37.80 -9.50
C THR A 282 92.72 -37.85 -11.04
N PRO A 283 91.97 -37.08 -11.87
CA PRO A 283 90.59 -36.52 -11.84
C PRO A 283 89.80 -36.72 -13.18
N GLN A 284 88.45 -36.73 -13.23
CA GLN A 284 87.66 -36.14 -14.36
C GLN A 284 86.11 -36.25 -14.24
N LYS A 285 85.47 -35.08 -14.41
CA LYS A 285 84.18 -34.73 -15.07
C LYS A 285 83.03 -35.76 -15.22
N SER A 286 81.92 -35.44 -14.51
CA SER A 286 80.47 -35.36 -14.89
C SER A 286 79.80 -36.58 -15.58
N PRO A 287 78.45 -36.68 -15.73
CA PRO A 287 77.32 -35.85 -15.25
C PRO A 287 76.18 -36.68 -14.58
N SER A 288 75.29 -36.07 -13.78
CA SER A 288 73.98 -36.66 -13.46
C SER A 288 73.03 -35.55 -12.99
N GLY A 289 71.83 -35.30 -13.52
CA GLY A 289 71.01 -36.11 -14.41
C GLY A 289 69.76 -36.65 -13.71
N TYR A 290 68.80 -35.76 -13.48
CA TYR A 290 67.36 -36.02 -13.28
C TYR A 290 66.87 -36.61 -11.94
N LEU A 291 65.98 -35.85 -11.27
CA LEU A 291 64.76 -36.38 -10.67
C LEU A 291 63.55 -35.54 -11.12
N LYS A 292 63.13 -35.79 -12.37
CA LYS A 292 61.77 -35.51 -12.86
C LYS A 292 60.91 -36.75 -12.64
N HIS A 293 60.35 -36.92 -11.45
CA HIS A 293 59.19 -37.79 -11.18
C HIS A 293 58.81 -37.49 -9.73
N ILE A 294 57.72 -36.78 -9.43
CA ILE A 294 56.36 -37.33 -9.41
C ILE A 294 55.39 -36.14 -9.56
N MET A 295 54.62 -36.15 -10.64
CA MET A 295 53.47 -35.28 -10.83
C MET A 295 52.25 -36.21 -10.82
N PRO A 296 51.31 -36.10 -9.86
CA PRO A 296 50.04 -36.78 -9.99
C PRO A 296 49.20 -35.99 -10.99
N GLU A 297 48.97 -36.61 -12.15
CA GLU A 297 48.01 -36.15 -13.14
C GLU A 297 46.60 -36.28 -12.54
N TYR A 298 45.99 -35.15 -12.17
CA TYR A 298 44.58 -35.14 -11.75
C TYR A 298 43.69 -35.00 -12.98
N LYS A 299 42.76 -35.97 -13.12
CA LYS A 299 41.73 -36.00 -14.15
C LYS A 299 40.91 -34.71 -14.10
N SER A 300 40.78 -34.06 -15.25
CA SER A 300 39.81 -33.01 -15.54
C SER A 300 38.41 -33.44 -15.07
N ILE A 301 37.94 -32.88 -13.96
CA ILE A 301 36.54 -32.93 -13.56
C ILE A 301 35.75 -32.10 -14.58
N LYS A 302 34.83 -32.78 -15.29
CA LYS A 302 33.98 -32.22 -16.33
C LYS A 302 33.18 -31.01 -15.82
N ARG A 303 33.02 -30.09 -16.76
CA ARG A 303 32.44 -28.75 -16.70
C ARG A 303 30.91 -28.72 -16.54
N ASP A 304 30.29 -29.77 -15.99
CA ASP A 304 28.83 -29.93 -16.01
C ASP A 304 28.12 -29.24 -14.83
N LYS A 305 28.84 -28.70 -13.84
CA LYS A 305 28.25 -28.02 -12.66
C LYS A 305 28.09 -26.51 -12.77
N ALA A 306 28.59 -25.88 -13.83
CA ALA A 306 28.48 -24.42 -14.00
C ALA A 306 27.08 -24.00 -14.47
N LEU A 307 26.42 -24.84 -15.27
CA LEU A 307 25.05 -24.59 -15.74
C LEU A 307 23.99 -24.87 -14.65
N ASP A 308 24.31 -25.71 -13.68
CA ASP A 308 23.42 -26.09 -12.58
C ASP A 308 23.28 -24.95 -11.54
N ARG A 309 24.37 -24.21 -11.27
CA ARG A 309 24.38 -23.13 -10.28
C ARG A 309 23.65 -21.86 -10.73
N GLU A 310 23.57 -21.64 -12.04
CA GLU A 310 22.81 -20.53 -12.63
C GLU A 310 21.31 -20.89 -12.74
N ALA A 311 20.99 -22.17 -12.98
CA ALA A 311 19.63 -22.69 -12.93
C ALA A 311 19.05 -22.69 -11.50
N GLU A 312 19.85 -23.05 -10.48
CA GLU A 312 19.46 -22.96 -9.06
C GLU A 312 19.17 -21.51 -8.61
N LEU A 313 19.88 -20.53 -9.17
CA LEU A 313 19.64 -19.10 -8.89
C LEU A 313 18.34 -18.59 -9.52
N LEU A 314 18.01 -19.05 -10.73
CA LEU A 314 16.75 -18.73 -11.41
C LEU A 314 15.54 -19.43 -10.77
N GLU A 315 15.72 -20.64 -10.22
CA GLU A 315 14.69 -21.36 -9.46
C GLU A 315 14.38 -20.67 -8.12
N LEU A 316 15.41 -20.18 -7.41
CA LEU A 316 15.26 -19.42 -6.16
C LEU A 316 14.64 -18.02 -6.36
N GLU A 317 14.92 -17.33 -7.48
CA GLU A 317 14.23 -16.07 -7.82
C GLU A 317 12.76 -16.31 -8.20
N SER A 318 12.44 -17.45 -8.82
CA SER A 318 11.08 -17.87 -9.16
C SER A 318 10.26 -18.28 -7.93
N GLU A 319 10.88 -18.93 -6.95
CA GLU A 319 10.25 -19.29 -5.67
C GLU A 319 9.89 -18.07 -4.80
N PHE A 320 10.72 -17.02 -4.84
CA PHE A 320 10.49 -15.79 -4.06
C PHE A 320 9.37 -14.89 -4.63
N GLY A 321 8.96 -15.13 -5.88
CA GLY A 321 7.83 -14.43 -6.52
C GLY A 321 6.45 -14.86 -6.01
N LYS A 322 6.33 -15.98 -5.28
CA LYS A 322 5.03 -16.57 -4.90
C LYS A 322 4.70 -16.52 -3.40
N SER A 323 5.63 -16.16 -2.51
CA SER A 323 5.38 -16.19 -1.05
C SER A 323 4.93 -14.85 -0.42
N SER A 324 4.66 -13.80 -1.20
CA SER A 324 4.19 -12.51 -0.65
C SER A 324 2.75 -12.51 -0.12
N ARG A 325 2.09 -13.67 -0.06
CA ARG A 325 0.79 -13.81 0.59
C ARG A 325 1.03 -14.47 1.95
N ASP A 326 0.90 -13.66 2.99
CA ASP A 326 0.80 -14.02 4.41
C ASP A 326 2.08 -13.86 5.24
N HIS A 327 2.62 -12.64 5.30
CA HIS A 327 3.35 -12.18 6.48
C HIS A 327 2.52 -11.12 7.20
N SER A 328 1.81 -11.59 8.23
CA SER A 328 1.08 -10.80 9.20
C SER A 328 2.00 -9.75 9.84
N SER A 329 1.48 -8.54 10.04
CA SER A 329 2.20 -7.35 10.52
C SER A 329 2.52 -7.36 12.04
N ASP A 330 2.38 -8.49 12.73
CA ASP A 330 2.30 -8.52 14.20
C ASP A 330 3.55 -9.04 14.94
N GLU A 331 4.68 -9.24 14.27
CA GLU A 331 5.93 -9.69 14.93
C GLU A 331 7.12 -8.80 14.58
N ILE A 332 6.97 -7.49 14.80
CA ILE A 332 8.10 -6.58 14.95
C ILE A 332 7.97 -5.93 16.33
N SER A 333 8.23 -6.73 17.37
CA SER A 333 8.49 -6.24 18.73
C SER A 333 9.88 -6.69 19.16
N ASP A 334 10.54 -5.83 19.92
CA ASP A 334 11.75 -6.05 20.71
C ASP A 334 13.08 -6.06 19.96
N TRP A 335 13.52 -4.86 19.58
CA TRP A 335 14.94 -4.50 19.72
C TRP A 335 15.03 -3.21 20.54
N VAL A 336 15.09 -3.38 21.86
CA VAL A 336 15.43 -2.34 22.84
C VAL A 336 16.85 -1.86 22.53
N CYS A 337 17.00 -0.56 22.24
CA CYS A 337 18.30 0.08 22.19
C CYS A 337 18.72 0.39 23.62
N ASP A 338 19.76 -0.27 24.12
CA ASP A 338 20.42 0.14 25.34
C ASP A 338 21.05 1.52 25.13
N GLU A 339 20.48 2.51 25.83
CA GLU A 339 20.99 3.85 26.02
C GLU A 339 22.36 3.76 26.70
N LEU A 340 23.43 3.77 25.90
CA LEU A 340 24.80 3.89 26.42
C LEU A 340 25.05 5.33 26.83
N GLU A 341 25.00 5.56 28.14
CA GLU A 341 25.50 6.75 28.82
C GLU A 341 26.88 7.16 28.28
N ARG A 342 26.98 8.39 27.74
CA ARG A 342 28.13 9.27 27.96
C ARG A 342 27.84 10.74 27.74
#